data_AF-A0A7X3ZE43-F1
#
_entry.id   AF-A0A7X3ZE43-F1
#
_cell.length_a   1.000
_cell.length_b   1.000
_cell.length_c   1.000
_cell.angle_alpha   90.00
_cell.angle_beta   90.00
_cell.angle_gamma   90.00
#
_symmetry.space_group_name_H-M   'P 1'
#
loop_
_entity.id
_entity.type
_entity.pdbx_description
1 polymer ?
#
loop_
_entity_poly.entity_id
_entity_poly.type
_entity_poly.pdbx_seq_one_letter_code
_entity_poly.pdbx_strand_id
1 'polypeptide(L)'
;MKRAVPLTPVQRMALDSQRNIAVTASAGAGKTATLVERYIELLRQHPEIGVRQVLAITFTQKAAAEMRERIARRLTDALDQELPEPERQRLRQIREDLPAARISTIHAFCAALLREYPIEADVDPAFAVLEGVDAAQLRQQAVRQTLESLARAHDTDPDKEALRRTLAEWPRRYLEQVLEYLLEKKHLARTWCRRYAEQSPDQILSDWRGMQQAACVPACQALLNDTQFTAMLAELAALSPLTDERDSAVERLNPLRDSMRRLGQAPSPDEAIEILPRLAEGLLTNGKPLSGSRLGKKSNWEEATLTRVRELVPALGRYLAPHADLLSLELSAADERAAAVLPALSRVFFKVDARYENSKGNGSMLDMDDLLEKTHQLIAADADIRHRLAQHYRFALIDEFQDTDPLQWKIIRTLTSPDGQMDCDKLFIVGDPKQSIYSFRAAD
;
A
#
# COMPACT_ATOMS: atom_id res chain seq x y z
N MET A 1 40.85 0.26 -17.53
CA MET A 1 40.11 1.37 -16.87
C MET A 1 38.85 1.66 -17.68
N LYS A 2 37.65 1.40 -17.14
CA LYS A 2 36.42 1.91 -17.77
C LYS A 2 36.23 3.34 -17.25
N ARG A 3 36.28 4.33 -18.14
CA ARG A 3 35.94 5.74 -17.83
C ARG A 3 34.57 5.78 -17.15
N ALA A 4 34.42 6.61 -16.12
CA ALA A 4 33.11 6.93 -15.54
C ALA A 4 32.16 7.35 -16.67
N VAL A 5 31.03 6.66 -16.78
CA VAL A 5 30.01 7.01 -17.79
C VAL A 5 29.45 8.38 -17.40
N PRO A 6 29.47 9.37 -18.31
CA PRO A 6 28.98 10.70 -17.99
C PRO A 6 27.49 10.65 -17.63
N LEU A 7 27.13 11.29 -16.52
CA LEU A 7 25.75 11.35 -16.04
C LEU A 7 24.86 12.08 -17.06
N THR A 8 23.68 11.51 -17.31
CA THR A 8 22.67 12.16 -18.15
C THR A 8 22.22 13.49 -17.53
N PRO A 9 21.63 14.42 -18.31
CA PRO A 9 21.08 15.66 -17.76
C PRO A 9 20.09 15.42 -16.60
N VAL A 10 19.24 14.40 -16.72
CA VAL A 10 18.28 14.00 -15.69
C VAL A 10 19.00 13.47 -14.44
N GLN A 11 20.05 12.66 -14.61
CA GLN A 11 20.85 12.18 -13.48
C GLN A 11 21.59 13.33 -12.78
N ARG A 12 22.05 14.35 -13.52
CA ARG A 12 22.64 15.56 -12.92
C ARG A 12 21.63 16.37 -12.12
N MET A 13 20.40 16.51 -12.61
CA MET A 13 19.32 17.12 -11.83
C MET A 13 19.05 16.35 -10.53
N ALA A 14 19.14 15.01 -10.57
CA ALA A 14 19.01 14.17 -9.38
C ALA A 14 20.14 14.37 -8.35
N LEU A 15 21.23 15.08 -8.67
CA LEU A 15 22.31 15.39 -7.74
C LEU A 15 22.14 16.74 -7.01
N ASP A 16 21.09 17.52 -7.29
CA ASP A 16 20.82 18.80 -6.62
C ASP A 16 20.53 18.64 -5.11
N SER A 17 21.52 18.92 -4.26
CA SER A 17 21.47 18.77 -2.80
C SER A 17 20.43 19.66 -2.12
N GLN A 18 19.98 20.73 -2.77
CA GLN A 18 19.10 21.74 -2.18
C GLN A 18 17.60 21.40 -2.31
N ARG A 19 17.29 20.20 -2.79
CA ARG A 19 15.93 19.76 -3.07
C ARG A 19 15.68 18.33 -2.62
N ASN A 20 14.45 18.10 -2.18
CA ASN A 20 13.87 16.77 -2.08
C ASN A 20 13.62 16.24 -3.50
N ILE A 21 14.07 15.03 -3.79
CA ILE A 21 13.98 14.44 -5.13
C ILE A 21 13.41 13.04 -5.04
N ALA A 22 12.40 12.78 -5.87
CA ALA A 22 11.91 11.44 -6.16
C ALA A 22 12.34 11.04 -7.58
N VAL A 23 13.13 9.98 -7.69
CA VAL A 23 13.60 9.44 -8.96
C VAL A 23 12.81 8.19 -9.30
N THR A 24 12.00 8.28 -10.36
CA THR A 24 11.32 7.12 -10.94
C THR A 24 12.16 6.56 -12.08
N ALA A 25 12.67 5.33 -11.94
CA ALA A 25 13.58 4.75 -12.90
C ALA A 25 13.44 3.23 -13.03
N SER A 26 13.33 2.74 -14.26
CA SER A 26 13.16 1.32 -14.54
C SER A 26 14.42 0.49 -14.21
N ALA A 27 14.28 -0.84 -14.20
CA ALA A 27 15.40 -1.75 -14.04
C ALA A 27 16.50 -1.43 -15.07
N GLY A 28 17.76 -1.41 -14.61
CA GLY A 28 18.91 -1.11 -15.45
C GLY A 28 19.13 0.37 -15.81
N ALA A 29 18.25 1.30 -15.40
CA ALA A 29 18.38 2.74 -15.69
C ALA A 29 19.45 3.47 -14.84
N GLY A 30 20.16 2.74 -13.97
CA GLY A 30 21.23 3.31 -13.14
C GLY A 30 20.79 3.90 -11.80
N LYS A 31 19.62 3.51 -11.27
CA LYS A 31 19.10 3.88 -9.93
C LYS A 31 20.19 3.98 -8.85
N THR A 32 20.85 2.85 -8.59
CA THR A 32 21.89 2.72 -7.57
C THR A 32 23.12 3.58 -7.89
N ALA A 33 23.46 3.76 -9.17
CA ALA A 33 24.59 4.62 -9.55
C ALA A 33 24.28 6.09 -9.22
N THR A 34 23.08 6.56 -9.52
CA THR A 34 22.62 7.91 -9.15
C THR A 34 22.60 8.10 -7.63
N LEU A 35 22.14 7.10 -6.87
CA LEU A 35 22.11 7.16 -5.41
C LEU A 35 23.52 7.21 -4.81
N VAL A 36 24.48 6.44 -5.35
CA VAL A 36 25.89 6.49 -4.95
C VAL A 36 26.53 7.85 -5.23
N GLU A 37 26.32 8.41 -6.43
CA GLU A 37 26.83 9.76 -6.75
C GLU A 37 26.18 10.81 -5.85
N ARG A 38 24.88 10.71 -5.59
CA ARG A 38 24.15 11.61 -4.69
C ARG A 38 24.73 11.58 -3.28
N TYR A 39 24.99 10.39 -2.74
CA TYR A 39 25.59 10.23 -1.41
C TYR A 39 26.94 10.94 -1.31
N ILE A 40 27.82 10.74 -2.30
CA ILE A 40 29.15 11.37 -2.32
C ILE A 40 29.03 12.88 -2.50
N GLU A 41 28.14 13.35 -3.37
CA GLU A 41 27.96 14.77 -3.65
C GLU A 41 27.43 15.54 -2.43
N LEU A 42 26.50 14.96 -1.68
CA LEU A 42 26.04 15.53 -0.41
C LEU A 42 27.20 15.78 0.55
N LEU A 43 28.08 14.79 0.73
CA LEU A 43 29.24 14.92 1.61
C LEU A 43 30.33 15.87 1.06
N ARG A 44 30.38 16.09 -0.27
CA ARG A 44 31.29 17.06 -0.90
C ARG A 44 30.80 18.49 -0.73
N GLN A 45 29.50 18.73 -0.97
CA GLN A 45 28.90 20.07 -0.93
C GLN A 45 28.68 20.58 0.50
N HIS A 46 28.55 19.66 1.46
CA HIS A 46 28.37 19.95 2.88
C HIS A 46 29.59 19.44 3.67
N PRO A 47 30.68 20.22 3.78
CA PRO A 47 31.86 19.79 4.54
C PRO A 47 31.59 19.64 6.05
N GLU A 48 30.56 20.31 6.58
CA GLU A 48 30.14 20.28 7.98
C GLU A 48 29.47 18.97 8.40
N ILE A 49 28.96 18.17 7.46
CA ILE A 49 28.33 16.89 7.77
C ILE A 49 29.32 15.72 7.65
N GLY A 50 29.14 14.69 8.47
CA GLY A 50 29.87 13.42 8.36
C GLY A 50 29.03 12.28 7.76
N VAL A 51 29.67 11.16 7.43
CA VAL A 51 29.00 9.95 6.90
C VAL A 51 27.92 9.37 7.82
N ARG A 52 27.98 9.66 9.13
CA ARG A 52 26.99 9.22 10.12
C ARG A 52 25.67 10.01 10.03
N GLN A 53 25.72 11.22 9.47
CA GLN A 53 24.60 12.14 9.34
C GLN A 53 23.82 11.95 8.02
N VAL A 54 24.28 11.04 7.15
CA VAL A 54 23.58 10.65 5.93
C VAL A 54 23.01 9.24 6.15
N LEU A 55 21.69 9.16 6.30
CA LEU A 55 20.96 7.90 6.45
C LEU A 55 20.66 7.33 5.06
N ALA A 56 21.18 6.14 4.75
CA ALA A 56 20.87 5.44 3.51
C ALA A 56 20.19 4.11 3.81
N ILE A 57 18.92 3.99 3.41
CA ILE A 57 18.09 2.81 3.62
C ILE A 57 17.95 2.04 2.31
N THR A 58 18.18 0.73 2.36
CA THR A 58 17.95 -0.20 1.24
C THR A 58 17.04 -1.36 1.67
N PHE A 59 16.47 -2.07 0.69
CA PHE A 59 15.55 -3.16 0.99
C PHE A 59 16.23 -4.44 1.54
N THR A 60 17.48 -4.71 1.13
CA THR A 60 18.20 -5.94 1.52
C THR A 60 19.59 -5.65 2.07
N GLN A 61 20.08 -6.52 2.95
CA GLN A 61 21.46 -6.44 3.45
C GLN A 61 22.49 -6.52 2.33
N LYS A 62 22.20 -7.32 1.29
CA LYS A 62 23.02 -7.40 0.08
C LYS A 62 23.08 -6.06 -0.65
N ALA A 63 21.94 -5.38 -0.85
CA ALA A 63 21.89 -4.06 -1.47
C ALA A 63 22.64 -3.00 -0.64
N ALA A 64 22.51 -3.02 0.69
CA ALA A 64 23.29 -2.14 1.58
C ALA A 64 24.80 -2.37 1.45
N ALA A 65 25.24 -3.64 1.41
CA ALA A 65 26.64 -3.99 1.24
C ALA A 65 27.18 -3.58 -0.15
N GLU A 66 26.43 -3.87 -1.21
CA GLU A 66 26.76 -3.47 -2.58
C GLU A 66 26.84 -1.94 -2.71
N MET A 67 25.90 -1.19 -2.11
CA MET A 67 25.93 0.27 -2.09
C MET A 67 27.21 0.79 -1.43
N ARG A 68 27.58 0.26 -0.26
CA ARG A 68 28.82 0.62 0.45
C ARG A 68 30.06 0.32 -0.39
N GLU A 69 30.12 -0.85 -1.03
CA GLU A 69 31.22 -1.23 -1.92
C GLU A 69 31.32 -0.30 -3.16
N ARG A 70 30.18 0.12 -3.72
CA ARG A 70 30.14 1.07 -4.85
C ARG A 70 30.62 2.45 -4.43
N ILE A 71 30.23 2.95 -3.25
CA ILE A 71 30.74 4.21 -2.70
C ILE A 71 32.26 4.15 -2.50
N ALA A 72 32.76 3.08 -1.88
CA ALA A 72 34.20 2.89 -1.64
C ALA A 72 35.02 2.88 -2.94
N ARG A 73 34.54 2.15 -3.95
CA ARG A 73 35.16 2.12 -5.29
C ARG A 73 35.14 3.50 -5.93
N ARG A 74 33.99 4.17 -5.92
CA ARG A 74 33.83 5.49 -6.53
C ARG A 74 34.69 6.57 -5.87
N LEU A 75 34.88 6.52 -4.55
CA LEU A 75 35.81 7.38 -3.82
C LEU A 75 37.27 7.09 -4.21
N THR A 76 37.63 5.82 -4.40
CA THR A 76 38.98 5.43 -4.85
C THR A 76 39.26 5.94 -6.26
N ASP A 77 38.34 5.70 -7.19
CA ASP A 77 38.44 6.20 -8.57
C ASP A 77 38.51 7.74 -8.65
N ALA A 78 37.90 8.44 -7.69
CA ALA A 78 37.99 9.89 -7.58
C ALA A 78 39.37 10.34 -7.08
N LEU A 79 39.92 9.66 -6.08
CA LEU A 79 41.22 9.98 -5.47
C LEU A 79 42.40 9.72 -6.41
N ASP A 80 42.24 8.82 -7.39
CA ASP A 80 43.22 8.57 -8.45
C ASP A 80 43.28 9.69 -9.50
N GLN A 81 42.33 10.63 -9.49
CA GLN A 81 42.31 11.78 -10.40
C GLN A 81 43.07 12.97 -9.81
N GLU A 82 43.48 13.89 -10.68
CA GLU A 82 44.01 15.19 -10.25
C GLU A 82 42.88 16.02 -9.64
N LEU A 83 42.95 16.24 -8.33
CA LEU A 83 42.00 17.02 -7.54
C LEU A 83 42.77 18.07 -6.72
N PRO A 84 42.19 19.24 -6.46
CA PRO A 84 42.72 20.19 -5.49
C PRO A 84 42.91 19.54 -4.12
N GLU A 85 43.98 19.89 -3.39
CA GLU A 85 44.30 19.23 -2.12
C GLU A 85 43.18 19.30 -1.06
N PRO A 86 42.42 20.40 -0.89
CA PRO A 86 41.29 20.44 0.04
C PRO A 86 40.20 19.40 -0.29
N GLU A 87 39.91 19.23 -1.58
CA GLU A 87 38.92 18.27 -2.05
C GLU A 87 39.42 16.84 -1.90
N ARG A 88 40.68 16.59 -2.27
CA ARG A 88 41.33 15.29 -2.08
C ARG A 88 41.35 14.88 -0.60
N GLN A 89 41.66 15.81 0.30
CA GLN A 89 41.63 15.57 1.75
C GLN A 89 40.21 15.23 2.22
N ARG A 90 39.19 15.96 1.74
CA ARG A 90 37.79 15.66 2.06
C ARG A 90 37.38 14.25 1.61
N LEU A 91 37.71 13.85 0.38
CA LEU A 91 37.39 12.51 -0.11
C LEU A 91 38.14 11.39 0.63
N ARG A 92 39.40 11.62 1.04
CA ARG A 92 40.14 10.69 1.91
C ARG A 92 39.43 10.49 3.24
N GLN A 93 39.03 11.57 3.89
CA GLN A 93 38.30 11.53 5.17
C GLN A 93 36.98 10.74 5.03
N ILE A 94 36.19 11.03 3.99
CA ILE A 94 34.93 10.30 3.73
C ILE A 94 35.19 8.80 3.56
N ARG A 95 36.26 8.42 2.85
CA ARG A 95 36.61 7.01 2.63
C ARG A 95 37.05 6.31 3.92
N GLU A 96 37.81 7.00 4.77
CA GLU A 96 38.25 6.49 6.07
C GLU A 96 37.07 6.31 7.04
N ASP A 97 36.11 7.24 7.03
CA ASP A 97 34.93 7.17 7.89
C ASP A 97 33.84 6.23 7.37
N LEU A 98 33.88 5.83 6.09
CA LEU A 98 32.85 5.01 5.42
C LEU A 98 32.39 3.75 6.20
N PRO A 99 33.25 3.03 6.96
CA PRO A 99 32.79 1.92 7.81
C PRO A 99 31.73 2.32 8.83
N ALA A 100 31.73 3.57 9.30
CA ALA A 100 30.75 4.11 10.23
C ALA A 100 29.49 4.70 9.55
N ALA A 101 29.41 4.66 8.22
CA ALA A 101 28.27 5.18 7.47
C ALA A 101 26.98 4.41 7.78
N ARG A 102 25.87 5.14 7.93
CA ARG A 102 24.53 4.60 8.19
C ARG A 102 23.87 4.11 6.89
N ILE A 103 24.49 3.11 6.26
CA ILE A 103 23.99 2.41 5.07
C ILE A 103 23.53 1.01 5.48
N SER A 104 22.23 0.80 5.56
CA SER A 104 21.65 -0.45 6.08
C SER A 104 20.24 -0.70 5.55
N THR A 105 19.63 -1.83 5.93
CA THR A 105 18.18 -1.97 5.84
C THR A 105 17.49 -1.13 6.91
N ILE A 106 16.18 -0.88 6.75
CA ILE A 106 15.39 -0.18 7.76
C ILE A 106 15.33 -0.92 9.09
N HIS A 107 15.22 -2.26 9.06
CA HIS A 107 15.20 -3.09 10.26
C HIS A 107 16.52 -3.01 11.02
N ALA A 108 17.66 -3.05 10.31
CA ALA A 108 18.97 -2.89 10.93
C ALA A 108 19.17 -1.48 11.51
N PHE A 109 18.64 -0.45 10.84
CA PHE A 109 18.60 0.91 11.36
C PHE A 109 17.77 0.98 12.66
N CYS A 110 16.55 0.46 12.65
CA CYS A 110 15.65 0.42 13.81
C CYS A 110 16.29 -0.34 14.98
N ALA A 111 16.87 -1.51 14.72
CA ALA A 111 17.56 -2.29 15.75
C ALA A 111 18.78 -1.55 16.34
N ALA A 112 19.51 -0.78 15.53
CA ALA A 112 20.61 0.05 16.04
C ALA A 112 20.10 1.22 16.89
N LEU A 113 18.99 1.85 16.48
CA LEU A 113 18.39 2.97 17.20
C LEU A 113 17.78 2.53 18.54
N LEU A 114 17.08 1.40 18.58
CA LEU A 114 16.51 0.84 19.81
C LEU A 114 17.60 0.46 20.83
N ARG A 115 18.79 0.06 20.37
CA ARG A 115 19.94 -0.17 21.26
C ARG A 115 20.60 1.12 21.75
N GLU A 116 20.41 2.22 21.03
CA GLU A 116 20.90 3.54 21.44
C GLU A 116 19.97 4.18 22.51
N TYR A 117 18.67 3.86 22.48
CA TYR A 117 17.64 4.35 23.41
C TYR A 117 16.82 3.21 24.04
N PRO A 118 17.46 2.24 24.74
CA PRO A 118 16.77 1.03 25.19
C PRO A 118 15.77 1.30 26.32
N ILE A 119 16.03 2.31 27.16
CA ILE A 119 15.14 2.65 28.29
C ILE A 119 13.87 3.32 27.76
N GLU A 120 14.02 4.30 26.87
CA GLU A 120 12.90 5.04 26.30
C GLU A 120 12.07 4.17 25.35
N ALA A 121 12.69 3.15 24.73
CA ALA A 121 11.99 2.18 23.89
C ALA A 121 11.40 0.97 24.64
N ASP A 122 11.61 0.88 25.96
CA ASP A 122 11.20 -0.25 26.80
C ASP A 122 11.65 -1.59 26.21
N VAL A 123 12.96 -1.74 26.02
CA VAL A 123 13.61 -2.96 25.50
C VAL A 123 14.84 -3.32 26.30
N ASP A 124 15.18 -4.60 26.31
CA ASP A 124 16.47 -5.05 26.80
C ASP A 124 17.59 -4.52 25.88
N PRO A 125 18.62 -3.79 26.36
CA PRO A 125 19.73 -3.34 25.52
C PRO A 125 20.42 -4.47 24.72
N ALA A 126 20.34 -5.71 25.21
CA ALA A 126 20.87 -6.91 24.60
C ALA A 126 19.80 -7.75 23.86
N PHE A 127 18.66 -7.16 23.48
CA PHE A 127 17.58 -7.90 22.82
C PHE A 127 18.09 -8.70 21.59
N ALA A 128 17.60 -9.92 21.47
CA ALA A 128 17.82 -10.75 20.29
C ALA A 128 16.82 -10.38 19.19
N VAL A 129 17.29 -10.35 17.95
CA VAL A 129 16.42 -10.16 16.79
C VAL A 129 15.97 -11.53 16.27
N LEU A 130 14.66 -11.76 16.22
CA LEU A 130 14.07 -12.98 15.68
C LEU A 130 13.90 -12.85 14.17
N GLU A 131 14.64 -13.67 13.42
CA GLU A 131 14.61 -13.67 11.95
C GLU A 131 14.27 -15.05 11.39
N GLY A 132 13.69 -15.06 10.18
CA GLY A 132 13.51 -16.27 9.38
C GLY A 132 12.79 -17.41 10.12
N VAL A 133 13.51 -18.52 10.29
CA VAL A 133 12.96 -19.79 10.81
C VAL A 133 12.59 -19.68 12.29
N ASP A 134 13.38 -19.00 13.11
CA ASP A 134 13.13 -18.90 14.55
C ASP A 134 11.85 -18.13 14.83
N ALA A 135 11.65 -17.01 14.12
CA ALA A 135 10.41 -16.24 14.20
C ALA A 135 9.20 -17.05 13.73
N ALA A 136 9.33 -17.80 12.63
CA ALA A 136 8.25 -18.64 12.09
C ALA A 136 7.88 -19.78 13.04
N GLN A 137 8.88 -20.44 13.64
CA GLN A 137 8.66 -21.50 14.61
C GLN A 137 7.94 -20.99 15.87
N LEU A 138 8.33 -19.81 16.36
CA LEU A 138 7.70 -19.21 17.53
C LEU A 138 6.24 -18.83 17.25
N ARG A 139 5.94 -18.25 16.07
CA ARG A 139 4.56 -17.96 15.63
C ARG A 139 3.72 -19.23 15.55
N GLN A 140 4.22 -20.26 14.87
CA GLN A 140 3.51 -21.55 14.73
C GLN A 140 3.23 -22.17 16.10
N GLN A 141 4.21 -22.14 17.01
CA GLN A 141 4.04 -22.64 18.36
C GLN A 141 2.97 -21.84 19.12
N ALA A 142 2.99 -20.52 19.06
CA ALA A 142 2.00 -19.66 19.70
C ALA A 142 0.58 -19.92 19.17
N VAL A 143 0.42 -20.06 17.85
CA VAL A 143 -0.86 -20.41 17.21
C VAL A 143 -1.34 -21.77 17.71
N ARG A 144 -0.55 -22.83 17.51
CA ARG A 144 -0.94 -24.21 17.87
C ARG A 144 -1.33 -24.32 19.34
N GLN A 145 -0.51 -23.80 20.24
CA GLN A 145 -0.77 -23.91 21.67
C GLN A 145 -1.99 -23.09 22.11
N THR A 146 -2.26 -21.95 21.47
CA THR A 146 -3.46 -21.16 21.76
C THR A 146 -4.71 -21.92 21.33
N LEU A 147 -4.74 -22.46 20.11
CA LEU A 147 -5.89 -23.23 19.61
C LEU A 147 -6.16 -24.46 20.48
N GLU A 148 -5.12 -25.19 20.91
CA GLU A 148 -5.25 -26.33 21.83
C GLU A 148 -5.78 -25.91 23.21
N SER A 149 -5.31 -24.77 23.74
CA SER A 149 -5.79 -24.22 25.00
C SER A 149 -7.25 -23.82 24.94
N LEU A 150 -7.67 -23.13 23.86
CA LEU A 150 -9.05 -22.72 23.64
C LEU A 150 -9.99 -23.91 23.45
N ALA A 151 -9.55 -24.95 22.71
CA ALA A 151 -10.34 -26.16 22.51
C ALA A 151 -10.63 -26.91 23.83
N ARG A 152 -9.75 -26.80 24.82
CA ARG A 152 -9.88 -27.42 26.15
C ARG A 152 -10.61 -26.55 27.18
N ALA A 153 -10.87 -25.28 26.88
CA ALA A 153 -11.59 -24.37 27.79
C ALA A 153 -13.03 -24.84 28.04
N HIS A 154 -13.71 -24.24 29.01
CA HIS A 154 -15.12 -24.54 29.30
C HIS A 154 -16.02 -24.17 28.11
N ASP A 155 -17.15 -24.87 27.96
CA ASP A 155 -18.05 -24.64 26.82
C ASP A 155 -18.72 -23.27 26.83
N THR A 156 -18.81 -22.64 27.99
CA THR A 156 -19.30 -21.27 28.17
C THR A 156 -18.22 -20.20 27.93
N ASP A 157 -16.97 -20.60 27.65
CA ASP A 157 -15.89 -19.66 27.39
C ASP A 157 -16.12 -18.95 26.03
N PRO A 158 -16.27 -17.62 26.00
CA PRO A 158 -16.49 -16.88 24.77
C PRO A 158 -15.33 -17.00 23.77
N ASP A 159 -14.10 -17.25 24.21
CA ASP A 159 -12.95 -17.48 23.34
C ASP A 159 -13.03 -18.85 22.65
N LYS A 160 -13.54 -19.87 23.35
CA LYS A 160 -13.79 -21.20 22.77
C LYS A 160 -14.93 -21.14 21.76
N GLU A 161 -15.99 -20.38 22.06
CA GLU A 161 -17.08 -20.17 21.12
C GLU A 161 -16.61 -19.44 19.86
N ALA A 162 -15.76 -18.43 19.99
CA ALA A 162 -15.13 -17.78 18.84
C ALA A 162 -14.31 -18.77 18.00
N LEU A 163 -13.51 -19.63 18.64
CA LEU A 163 -12.79 -20.70 17.94
C LEU A 163 -13.76 -21.63 17.19
N ARG A 164 -14.85 -22.09 17.81
CA ARG A 164 -15.86 -22.94 17.15
C ARG A 164 -16.42 -22.27 15.89
N ARG A 165 -16.78 -20.99 15.97
CA ARG A 165 -17.30 -20.23 14.81
C ARG A 165 -16.29 -20.15 13.68
N THR A 166 -15.02 -19.87 13.98
CA THR A 166 -13.97 -19.84 12.94
C THR A 166 -13.75 -21.22 12.30
N LEU A 167 -13.81 -22.31 13.09
CA LEU A 167 -13.64 -23.67 12.60
C LEU A 167 -14.85 -24.24 11.86
N ALA A 168 -16.04 -23.65 12.05
CA ALA A 168 -17.23 -24.00 11.27
C ALA A 168 -17.07 -23.57 9.80
N GLU A 169 -16.33 -22.49 9.56
CA GLU A 169 -16.11 -21.93 8.22
C GLU A 169 -14.81 -22.43 7.60
N TRP A 170 -13.77 -22.64 8.40
CA TRP A 170 -12.44 -22.99 7.91
C TRP A 170 -11.86 -24.25 8.55
N PRO A 171 -11.23 -25.15 7.75
CA PRO A 171 -10.43 -26.23 8.28
C PRO A 171 -9.31 -25.69 9.19
N ARG A 172 -9.02 -26.42 10.28
CA ARG A 172 -7.99 -26.02 11.25
C ARG A 172 -6.66 -25.59 10.61
N ARG A 173 -6.16 -26.34 9.63
CA ARG A 173 -4.89 -26.02 8.95
C ARG A 173 -4.92 -24.67 8.25
N TYR A 174 -6.06 -24.29 7.67
CA TYR A 174 -6.22 -22.98 7.02
C TYR A 174 -6.29 -21.87 8.08
N LEU A 175 -7.02 -22.08 9.17
CA LEU A 175 -7.05 -21.12 10.28
C LEU A 175 -5.65 -20.89 10.89
N GLU A 176 -4.85 -21.95 11.07
CA GLU A 176 -3.47 -21.84 11.53
C GLU A 176 -2.64 -20.96 10.57
N GLN A 177 -2.73 -21.18 9.25
CA GLN A 177 -2.05 -20.36 8.25
C GLN A 177 -2.50 -18.88 8.28
N VAL A 178 -3.80 -18.62 8.42
CA VAL A 178 -4.33 -17.25 8.54
C VAL A 178 -3.77 -16.57 9.79
N LEU A 179 -3.79 -17.24 10.94
CA LEU A 179 -3.29 -16.69 12.20
C LEU A 179 -1.77 -16.45 12.16
N GLU A 180 -1.00 -17.36 11.54
CA GLU A 180 0.44 -17.19 11.32
C GLU A 180 0.74 -15.97 10.42
N TYR A 181 -0.04 -15.77 9.36
CA TYR A 181 0.07 -14.61 8.48
C TYR A 181 -0.30 -13.31 9.20
N LEU A 182 -1.38 -13.31 9.99
CA LEU A 182 -1.76 -12.15 10.80
C LEU A 182 -0.67 -11.80 11.83
N LEU A 183 -0.01 -12.78 12.44
CA LEU A 183 1.13 -12.54 13.33
C LEU A 183 2.38 -12.01 12.60
N GLU A 184 2.62 -12.43 11.36
CA GLU A 184 3.72 -11.88 10.53
C GLU A 184 3.50 -10.39 10.24
N LYS A 185 2.24 -9.94 10.17
CA LYS A 185 1.82 -8.56 9.93
C LYS A 185 1.07 -7.96 11.13
N LYS A 186 1.53 -8.28 12.35
CA LYS A 186 0.76 -8.03 13.58
C LYS A 186 0.39 -6.55 13.80
N HIS A 187 1.22 -5.56 13.44
CA HIS A 187 0.83 -4.15 13.60
C HIS A 187 -0.42 -3.78 12.78
N LEU A 188 -0.50 -4.29 11.54
CA LEU A 188 -1.69 -4.13 10.68
C LEU A 188 -2.84 -4.98 11.20
N ALA A 189 -2.56 -6.25 11.54
CA ALA A 189 -3.57 -7.18 12.02
C ALA A 189 -4.22 -6.72 13.33
N ARG A 190 -3.47 -6.12 14.27
CA ARG A 190 -4.00 -5.53 15.51
C ARG A 190 -4.98 -4.40 15.22
N THR A 191 -4.63 -3.52 14.28
CA THR A 191 -5.49 -2.40 13.88
C THR A 191 -6.78 -2.92 13.23
N TRP A 192 -6.64 -3.87 12.31
CA TRP A 192 -7.75 -4.49 11.59
C TRP A 192 -8.65 -5.33 12.51
N CYS A 193 -8.08 -6.20 13.35
CA CYS A 193 -8.83 -7.01 14.31
C CYS A 193 -9.55 -6.15 15.35
N ARG A 194 -8.95 -5.03 15.78
CA ARG A 194 -9.62 -4.11 16.73
C ARG A 194 -10.86 -3.48 16.10
N ARG A 195 -10.81 -3.13 14.79
CA ARG A 195 -11.96 -2.61 14.06
C ARG A 195 -13.14 -3.59 14.06
N TYR A 196 -12.87 -4.88 13.84
CA TYR A 196 -13.92 -5.89 13.67
C TYR A 196 -14.33 -6.63 14.93
N ALA A 197 -13.51 -6.62 15.99
CA ALA A 197 -13.78 -7.36 17.22
C ALA A 197 -15.11 -6.99 17.89
N GLU A 198 -15.55 -5.73 17.75
CA GLU A 198 -16.74 -5.19 18.40
C GLU A 198 -17.91 -4.94 17.43
N GLN A 199 -17.73 -5.21 16.13
CA GLN A 199 -18.77 -5.01 15.12
C GLN A 199 -19.60 -6.28 14.93
N SER A 200 -20.91 -6.09 14.73
CA SER A 200 -21.80 -7.15 14.23
C SER A 200 -21.61 -7.35 12.72
N PRO A 201 -21.96 -8.54 12.17
CA PRO A 201 -21.85 -8.79 10.73
C PRO A 201 -22.61 -7.76 9.87
N ASP A 202 -23.78 -7.31 10.32
CA ASP A 202 -24.57 -6.29 9.62
C ASP A 202 -23.86 -4.93 9.58
N GLN A 203 -23.18 -4.54 10.66
CA GLN A 203 -22.37 -3.32 10.70
C GLN A 203 -21.17 -3.43 9.76
N ILE A 204 -20.50 -4.58 9.71
CA ILE A 204 -19.37 -4.83 8.81
C ILE A 204 -19.81 -4.71 7.35
N LEU A 205 -20.93 -5.36 6.99
CA LEU A 205 -21.48 -5.29 5.64
C LEU A 205 -21.92 -3.87 5.29
N SER A 206 -22.49 -3.13 6.25
CA SER A 206 -22.82 -1.71 6.06
C SER A 206 -21.58 -0.86 5.81
N ASP A 207 -20.51 -1.04 6.58
CA ASP A 207 -19.23 -0.35 6.40
C ASP A 207 -18.65 -0.65 5.01
N TRP A 208 -18.66 -1.91 4.58
CA TRP A 208 -18.14 -2.33 3.28
C TRP A 208 -18.97 -1.78 2.11
N ARG A 209 -20.30 -1.76 2.23
CA ARG A 209 -21.16 -1.06 1.25
C ARG A 209 -20.82 0.42 1.18
N GLY A 210 -20.59 1.08 2.30
CA GLY A 210 -20.16 2.48 2.33
C GLY A 210 -18.82 2.70 1.61
N MET A 211 -17.84 1.81 1.80
CA MET A 211 -16.56 1.88 1.09
C MET A 211 -16.70 1.68 -0.43
N GLN A 212 -17.50 0.69 -0.84
CA GLN A 212 -17.83 0.42 -2.22
C GLN A 212 -18.51 1.63 -2.88
N GLN A 213 -19.51 2.22 -2.21
CA GLN A 213 -20.19 3.43 -2.68
C GLN A 213 -19.20 4.59 -2.83
N ALA A 214 -18.37 4.84 -1.82
CA ALA A 214 -17.35 5.88 -1.85
C ALA A 214 -16.34 5.70 -3.00
N ALA A 215 -15.97 4.46 -3.31
CA ALA A 215 -15.08 4.15 -4.44
C ALA A 215 -15.74 4.43 -5.80
N CYS A 216 -17.07 4.32 -5.91
CA CYS A 216 -17.82 4.63 -7.13
C CYS A 216 -18.05 6.13 -7.35
N VAL A 217 -18.00 6.97 -6.31
CA VAL A 217 -18.30 8.41 -6.40
C VAL A 217 -17.53 9.12 -7.54
N PRO A 218 -16.20 8.97 -7.68
CA PRO A 218 -15.45 9.69 -8.71
C PRO A 218 -15.85 9.28 -10.13
N ALA A 219 -16.13 7.98 -10.35
CA ALA A 219 -16.60 7.47 -11.63
C ALA A 219 -18.00 8.00 -11.96
N CYS A 220 -18.91 8.01 -10.96
CA CYS A 220 -20.25 8.56 -11.12
C CYS A 220 -20.22 10.05 -11.46
N GLN A 221 -19.38 10.83 -10.78
CA GLN A 221 -19.19 12.26 -11.06
C GLN A 221 -18.61 12.49 -12.46
N ALA A 222 -17.59 11.73 -12.85
CA ALA A 222 -17.00 11.85 -14.18
C ALA A 222 -18.02 11.58 -15.30
N LEU A 223 -18.86 10.55 -15.14
CA LEU A 223 -19.92 10.22 -16.09
C LEU A 223 -21.01 11.29 -16.15
N LEU A 224 -21.50 11.76 -14.99
CA LEU A 224 -22.61 12.72 -14.92
C LEU A 224 -22.19 14.15 -15.30
N ASN A 225 -20.92 14.51 -15.16
CA ASN A 225 -20.40 15.79 -15.64
C ASN A 225 -20.18 15.81 -17.17
N ASP A 226 -20.21 14.65 -17.83
CA ASP A 226 -20.13 14.57 -19.29
C ASP A 226 -21.51 14.84 -19.91
N THR A 227 -21.66 16.03 -20.52
CA THR A 227 -22.92 16.47 -21.10
C THR A 227 -23.39 15.61 -22.26
N GLN A 228 -22.47 14.98 -23.00
CA GLN A 228 -22.80 14.07 -24.08
C GLN A 228 -23.37 12.77 -23.53
N PHE A 229 -22.77 12.23 -22.47
CA PHE A 229 -23.29 11.05 -21.77
C PHE A 229 -24.72 11.29 -21.25
N THR A 230 -24.94 12.39 -20.52
CA THR A 230 -26.27 12.70 -19.97
C THR A 230 -27.31 12.97 -21.05
N ALA A 231 -26.93 13.61 -22.17
CA ALA A 231 -27.83 13.83 -23.29
C ALA A 231 -28.24 12.53 -23.98
N MET A 232 -27.30 11.59 -24.18
CA MET A 232 -27.60 10.27 -24.75
C MET A 232 -28.53 9.45 -23.83
N LEU A 233 -28.38 9.55 -22.51
CA LEU A 233 -29.30 8.90 -21.56
C LEU A 233 -30.72 9.47 -21.67
N ALA A 234 -30.84 10.79 -21.68
CA ALA A 234 -32.13 11.47 -21.81
C ALA A 234 -32.81 11.13 -23.15
N GLU A 235 -32.03 11.10 -24.24
CA GLU A 235 -32.51 10.71 -25.56
C GLU A 235 -33.00 9.26 -25.58
N LEU A 236 -32.19 8.31 -25.10
CA LEU A 236 -32.54 6.89 -25.07
C LEU A 236 -33.78 6.63 -24.20
N ALA A 237 -33.91 7.34 -23.07
CA ALA A 237 -35.08 7.25 -22.18
C ALA A 237 -36.35 7.82 -22.82
N ALA A 238 -36.22 8.83 -23.69
CA ALA A 238 -37.33 9.56 -24.33
C ALA A 238 -37.81 8.92 -25.64
N LEU A 239 -37.06 7.98 -26.24
CA LEU A 239 -37.56 7.19 -27.36
C LEU A 239 -38.89 6.52 -26.97
N SER A 240 -39.80 6.28 -27.91
CA SER A 240 -41.13 5.72 -27.64
C SER A 240 -41.08 4.35 -26.95
N PRO A 241 -42.04 4.00 -26.06
CA PRO A 241 -42.09 2.71 -25.39
C PRO A 241 -42.17 1.57 -26.40
N LEU A 242 -41.41 0.53 -26.12
CA LEU A 242 -41.23 -0.58 -27.03
C LEU A 242 -42.34 -1.58 -26.72
N THR A 243 -43.23 -1.78 -27.69
CA THR A 243 -44.53 -2.41 -27.44
C THR A 243 -44.54 -3.93 -27.64
N ASP A 244 -43.54 -4.48 -28.32
CA ASP A 244 -43.37 -5.93 -28.43
C ASP A 244 -42.46 -6.44 -27.29
N GLU A 245 -43.09 -6.87 -26.19
CA GLU A 245 -42.42 -7.38 -24.98
C GLU A 245 -41.47 -8.58 -25.25
N ARG A 246 -41.55 -9.21 -26.43
CA ARG A 246 -40.70 -10.35 -26.82
C ARG A 246 -39.45 -9.95 -27.60
N ASP A 247 -39.23 -8.65 -27.83
CA ASP A 247 -38.07 -8.16 -28.56
C ASP A 247 -36.86 -7.89 -27.63
N SER A 248 -35.67 -8.28 -28.06
CA SER A 248 -34.47 -8.32 -27.21
C SER A 248 -33.99 -6.93 -26.75
N ALA A 249 -34.28 -5.87 -27.50
CA ALA A 249 -33.98 -4.52 -27.07
C ALA A 249 -35.00 -4.01 -26.03
N VAL A 250 -36.23 -4.52 -26.09
CA VAL A 250 -37.32 -4.18 -25.16
C VAL A 250 -37.07 -4.77 -23.78
N GLU A 251 -36.83 -6.08 -23.75
CA GLU A 251 -36.54 -6.84 -22.53
C GLU A 251 -35.37 -6.21 -21.75
N ARG A 252 -34.37 -5.69 -22.47
CA ARG A 252 -33.16 -5.12 -21.88
C ARG A 252 -33.29 -3.66 -21.47
N LEU A 253 -33.93 -2.83 -22.29
CA LEU A 253 -33.97 -1.38 -22.06
C LEU A 253 -35.15 -0.93 -21.21
N ASN A 254 -36.29 -1.62 -21.24
CA ASN A 254 -37.46 -1.21 -20.44
C ASN A 254 -37.19 -1.16 -18.93
N PRO A 255 -36.53 -2.16 -18.31
CA PRO A 255 -36.19 -2.10 -16.89
C PRO A 255 -35.29 -0.92 -16.52
N LEU A 256 -34.51 -0.41 -17.48
CA LEU A 256 -33.53 0.66 -17.28
C LEU A 256 -34.07 2.06 -17.59
N ARG A 257 -35.29 2.21 -18.13
CA ARG A 257 -35.78 3.52 -18.59
C ARG A 257 -35.93 4.54 -17.49
N ASP A 258 -36.48 4.13 -16.34
CA ASP A 258 -36.64 5.03 -15.21
C ASP A 258 -35.27 5.47 -14.67
N SER A 259 -34.35 4.51 -14.56
CA SER A 259 -32.93 4.75 -14.25
C SER A 259 -32.28 5.77 -15.19
N MET A 260 -32.41 5.60 -16.51
CA MET A 260 -31.85 6.55 -17.49
C MET A 260 -32.48 7.94 -17.36
N ARG A 261 -33.80 8.03 -17.11
CA ARG A 261 -34.50 9.30 -16.92
C ARG A 261 -33.99 10.04 -15.67
N ARG A 262 -33.88 9.33 -14.55
CA ARG A 262 -33.39 9.88 -13.27
C ARG A 262 -31.94 10.35 -13.38
N LEU A 263 -31.08 9.56 -14.03
CA LEU A 263 -29.69 9.98 -14.30
C LEU A 263 -29.61 11.22 -15.21
N GLY A 264 -30.55 11.39 -16.15
CA GLY A 264 -30.64 12.57 -17.01
C GLY A 264 -31.17 13.83 -16.32
N GLN A 265 -31.69 13.74 -15.09
CA GLN A 265 -32.30 14.84 -14.34
C GLN A 265 -31.39 15.41 -13.24
N ALA A 266 -30.07 15.29 -13.39
CA ALA A 266 -29.08 15.71 -12.39
C ALA A 266 -29.31 15.06 -11.01
N PRO A 267 -29.16 13.73 -10.91
CA PRO A 267 -29.41 13.00 -9.67
C PRO A 267 -28.44 13.42 -8.56
N SER A 268 -28.80 13.12 -7.32
CA SER A 268 -27.81 13.17 -6.24
C SER A 268 -26.69 12.13 -6.46
N PRO A 269 -25.48 12.32 -5.90
CA PRO A 269 -24.42 11.31 -5.97
C PRO A 269 -24.86 9.93 -5.47
N ASP A 270 -25.63 9.87 -4.38
CA ASP A 270 -26.13 8.61 -3.80
C ASP A 270 -27.08 7.89 -4.76
N GLU A 271 -27.97 8.64 -5.41
CA GLU A 271 -28.88 8.12 -6.43
C GLU A 271 -28.13 7.62 -7.67
N ALA A 272 -27.08 8.33 -8.09
CA ALA A 272 -26.23 7.90 -9.20
C ALA A 272 -25.52 6.57 -8.92
N ILE A 273 -25.00 6.41 -7.70
CA ILE A 273 -24.30 5.20 -7.25
C ILE A 273 -25.24 3.99 -7.22
N GLU A 274 -26.52 4.18 -6.88
CA GLU A 274 -27.50 3.09 -6.93
C GLU A 274 -27.84 2.68 -8.38
N ILE A 275 -27.91 3.65 -9.28
CA ILE A 275 -28.47 3.44 -10.62
C ILE A 275 -27.42 3.00 -11.66
N LEU A 276 -26.22 3.57 -11.63
CA LEU A 276 -25.18 3.32 -12.64
C LEU A 276 -24.72 1.86 -12.72
N PRO A 277 -24.58 1.09 -11.62
CA PRO A 277 -24.33 -0.35 -11.66
C PRO A 277 -25.34 -1.12 -12.50
N ARG A 278 -26.64 -0.88 -12.27
CA ARG A 278 -27.74 -1.53 -13.02
C ARG A 278 -27.70 -1.15 -14.50
N LEU A 279 -27.37 0.11 -14.80
CA LEU A 279 -27.19 0.57 -16.17
C LEU A 279 -26.01 -0.12 -16.86
N ALA A 280 -24.88 -0.27 -16.16
CA ALA A 280 -23.71 -0.97 -16.66
C ALA A 280 -24.00 -2.45 -16.94
N GLU A 281 -24.71 -3.14 -16.03
CA GLU A 281 -25.14 -4.53 -16.22
C GLU A 281 -26.00 -4.70 -17.49
N GLY A 282 -26.94 -3.77 -17.72
CA GLY A 282 -27.81 -3.83 -18.87
C GLY A 282 -27.16 -3.44 -20.19
N LEU A 283 -26.15 -2.55 -20.19
CA LEU A 283 -25.52 -1.99 -21.40
C LEU A 283 -24.15 -2.60 -21.73
N LEU A 284 -23.58 -3.41 -20.84
CA LEU A 284 -22.30 -4.10 -21.04
C LEU A 284 -22.48 -5.63 -21.13
N THR A 285 -21.44 -6.30 -21.62
CA THR A 285 -21.29 -7.76 -21.54
C THR A 285 -19.82 -8.06 -21.31
N ASN A 286 -19.50 -8.70 -20.19
CA ASN A 286 -18.11 -8.94 -19.75
C ASN A 286 -17.26 -7.65 -19.78
N GLY A 287 -17.82 -6.55 -19.23
CA GLY A 287 -17.18 -5.23 -19.19
C GLY A 287 -17.08 -4.51 -20.53
N LYS A 288 -17.59 -5.08 -21.63
CA LYS A 288 -17.51 -4.49 -22.97
C LYS A 288 -18.86 -3.91 -23.42
N PRO A 289 -18.87 -2.84 -24.24
CA PRO A 289 -20.10 -2.29 -24.79
C PRO A 289 -20.87 -3.35 -25.58
N LEU A 290 -22.20 -3.38 -25.42
CA LEU A 290 -23.07 -4.20 -26.25
C LEU A 290 -22.95 -3.83 -27.74
N SER A 291 -23.14 -4.82 -28.61
CA SER A 291 -23.21 -4.57 -30.06
C SER A 291 -24.63 -4.18 -30.45
N GLY A 292 -24.78 -3.02 -31.10
CA GLY A 292 -26.07 -2.56 -31.63
C GLY A 292 -26.68 -3.53 -32.64
N SER A 293 -25.86 -4.28 -33.39
CA SER A 293 -26.33 -5.27 -34.37
C SER A 293 -27.19 -6.39 -33.77
N ARG A 294 -27.06 -6.65 -32.47
CA ARG A 294 -27.79 -7.70 -31.74
C ARG A 294 -29.05 -7.19 -31.04
N LEU A 295 -29.34 -5.89 -31.12
CA LEU A 295 -30.47 -5.23 -30.46
C LEU A 295 -31.65 -5.07 -31.42
N GLY A 296 -32.80 -5.61 -31.05
CA GLY A 296 -34.08 -5.44 -31.73
C GLY A 296 -34.17 -6.04 -33.13
N LYS A 297 -35.40 -6.32 -33.59
CA LYS A 297 -35.70 -6.82 -34.94
C LYS A 297 -36.35 -5.73 -35.79
N LYS A 298 -35.94 -5.60 -37.05
CA LYS A 298 -36.51 -4.60 -37.98
C LYS A 298 -38.03 -4.72 -38.15
N SER A 299 -38.60 -5.93 -37.98
CA SER A 299 -40.04 -6.17 -38.06
C SER A 299 -40.84 -5.53 -36.93
N ASN A 300 -40.19 -5.21 -35.81
CA ASN A 300 -40.85 -4.82 -34.56
C ASN A 300 -40.69 -3.32 -34.26
N TRP A 301 -40.02 -2.57 -35.13
CA TRP A 301 -39.60 -1.20 -34.86
C TRP A 301 -39.71 -0.32 -36.10
N GLU A 302 -40.00 0.96 -35.89
CA GLU A 302 -39.73 2.00 -36.88
C GLU A 302 -38.23 2.09 -37.17
N GLU A 303 -37.85 2.19 -38.45
CA GLU A 303 -36.46 2.15 -38.89
C GLU A 303 -35.58 3.24 -38.24
N ALA A 304 -36.08 4.47 -38.13
CA ALA A 304 -35.35 5.57 -37.51
C ALA A 304 -35.09 5.30 -36.02
N THR A 305 -36.12 4.85 -35.29
CA THR A 305 -36.04 4.55 -33.85
C THR A 305 -35.09 3.38 -33.58
N LEU A 306 -35.16 2.29 -34.34
CA LEU A 306 -34.25 1.14 -34.18
C LEU A 306 -32.81 1.53 -34.48
N THR A 307 -32.58 2.29 -35.55
CA THR A 307 -31.24 2.78 -35.90
C THR A 307 -30.66 3.58 -34.75
N ARG A 308 -31.46 4.47 -34.15
CA ARG A 308 -30.99 5.29 -33.04
C ARG A 308 -30.67 4.50 -31.78
N VAL A 309 -31.49 3.51 -31.41
CA VAL A 309 -31.18 2.60 -30.30
C VAL A 309 -29.86 1.86 -30.52
N ARG A 310 -29.62 1.38 -31.74
CA ARG A 310 -28.41 0.63 -32.10
C ARG A 310 -27.15 1.50 -32.10
N GLU A 311 -27.29 2.82 -32.21
CA GLU A 311 -26.19 3.77 -32.07
C GLU A 311 -25.95 4.17 -30.60
N LEU A 312 -27.03 4.49 -29.88
CA LEU A 312 -26.95 5.01 -28.51
C LEU A 312 -26.47 3.97 -27.50
N VAL A 313 -26.95 2.72 -27.59
CA VAL A 313 -26.59 1.68 -26.60
C VAL A 313 -25.07 1.38 -26.59
N PRO A 314 -24.42 1.10 -27.74
CA PRO A 314 -22.97 0.93 -27.76
C PRO A 314 -22.21 2.20 -27.38
N ALA A 315 -22.74 3.38 -27.72
CA ALA A 315 -22.12 4.65 -27.37
C ALA A 315 -22.09 4.85 -25.85
N LEU A 316 -23.23 4.68 -25.17
CA LEU A 316 -23.32 4.71 -23.70
C LEU A 316 -22.44 3.62 -23.06
N GLY A 317 -22.43 2.41 -23.63
CA GLY A 317 -21.55 1.34 -23.19
C GLY A 317 -20.06 1.71 -23.23
N ARG A 318 -19.61 2.53 -24.21
CA ARG A 318 -18.21 3.01 -24.29
C ARG A 318 -17.84 3.96 -23.15
N TYR A 319 -18.79 4.71 -22.61
CA TYR A 319 -18.58 5.54 -21.43
C TYR A 319 -18.53 4.69 -20.14
N LEU A 320 -19.36 3.65 -20.06
CA LEU A 320 -19.44 2.79 -18.88
C LEU A 320 -18.29 1.77 -18.79
N ALA A 321 -17.79 1.27 -19.92
CA ALA A 321 -16.78 0.20 -19.96
C ALA A 321 -15.48 0.52 -19.21
N PRO A 322 -14.90 1.74 -19.25
CA PRO A 322 -13.74 2.11 -18.44
C PRO A 322 -13.97 2.01 -16.92
N HIS A 323 -15.23 2.02 -16.48
CA HIS A 323 -15.62 1.97 -15.07
C HIS A 323 -16.30 0.64 -14.69
N ALA A 324 -16.32 -0.35 -15.58
CA ALA A 324 -17.10 -1.58 -15.42
C ALA A 324 -16.75 -2.35 -14.14
N ASP A 325 -15.47 -2.47 -13.80
CA ASP A 325 -15.02 -3.20 -12.60
C ASP A 325 -15.49 -2.52 -11.30
N LEU A 326 -15.50 -1.18 -11.27
CA LEU A 326 -16.00 -0.42 -10.12
C LEU A 326 -17.53 -0.51 -10.02
N LEU A 327 -18.22 -0.37 -11.15
CA LEU A 327 -19.68 -0.39 -11.20
C LEU A 327 -20.28 -1.79 -11.00
N SER A 328 -19.50 -2.86 -11.18
CA SER A 328 -19.91 -4.25 -10.93
C SER A 328 -19.46 -4.77 -9.57
N LEU A 329 -18.81 -3.93 -8.77
CA LEU A 329 -18.42 -4.29 -7.42
C LEU A 329 -19.71 -4.46 -6.61
N GLU A 330 -20.02 -5.68 -6.20
CA GLU A 330 -21.16 -6.03 -5.33
C GLU A 330 -20.67 -6.94 -4.20
N LEU A 331 -21.30 -6.81 -3.02
CA LEU A 331 -21.05 -7.77 -1.94
C LEU A 331 -21.69 -9.11 -2.29
N SER A 332 -20.91 -10.16 -2.15
CA SER A 332 -21.27 -11.54 -2.45
C SER A 332 -21.56 -12.35 -1.19
N ALA A 333 -22.05 -13.58 -1.38
CA ALA A 333 -22.16 -14.55 -0.29
C ALA A 333 -20.81 -14.86 0.40
N ALA A 334 -19.68 -14.64 -0.28
CA ALA A 334 -18.37 -14.76 0.35
C ALA A 334 -18.11 -13.63 1.36
N ASP A 335 -18.54 -12.41 1.03
CA ASP A 335 -18.42 -11.24 1.90
C ASP A 335 -19.32 -11.38 3.14
N GLU A 336 -20.54 -11.90 2.98
CA GLU A 336 -21.42 -12.21 4.10
C GLU A 336 -20.82 -13.22 5.08
N ARG A 337 -20.23 -14.31 4.56
CA ARG A 337 -19.52 -15.29 5.39
C ARG A 337 -18.29 -14.68 6.05
N ALA A 338 -17.52 -13.85 5.34
CA ALA A 338 -16.38 -13.15 5.91
C ALA A 338 -16.83 -12.25 7.08
N ALA A 339 -17.82 -11.40 6.87
CA ALA A 339 -18.39 -10.52 7.89
C ALA A 339 -18.88 -11.30 9.14
N ALA A 340 -19.43 -12.50 8.94
CA ALA A 340 -19.84 -13.37 10.05
C ALA A 340 -18.66 -13.91 10.89
N VAL A 341 -17.51 -14.19 10.27
CA VAL A 341 -16.34 -14.80 10.92
C VAL A 341 -15.40 -13.78 11.56
N LEU A 342 -15.30 -12.58 10.97
CA LEU A 342 -14.30 -11.58 11.34
C LEU A 342 -14.26 -11.21 12.83
N PRO A 343 -15.38 -11.02 13.55
CA PRO A 343 -15.34 -10.75 14.99
C PRO A 343 -14.76 -11.92 15.79
N ALA A 344 -15.12 -13.15 15.42
CA ALA A 344 -14.62 -14.36 16.06
C ALA A 344 -13.12 -14.58 15.77
N LEU A 345 -12.70 -14.39 14.52
CA LEU A 345 -11.29 -14.44 14.12
C LEU A 345 -10.47 -13.39 14.90
N SER A 346 -10.97 -12.16 15.00
CA SER A 346 -10.30 -11.07 15.72
C SER A 346 -10.07 -11.44 17.18
N ARG A 347 -11.08 -12.03 17.83
CA ARG A 347 -10.98 -12.50 19.22
C ARG A 347 -9.94 -13.61 19.38
N VAL A 348 -9.92 -14.60 18.49
CA VAL A 348 -8.91 -15.67 18.49
C VAL A 348 -7.51 -15.11 18.24
N PHE A 349 -7.38 -14.19 17.28
CA PHE A 349 -6.12 -13.52 16.96
C PHE A 349 -5.53 -12.82 18.19
N PHE A 350 -6.31 -12.06 18.97
CA PHE A 350 -5.78 -11.37 20.15
C PHE A 350 -5.25 -12.34 21.23
N LYS A 351 -5.78 -13.57 21.33
CA LYS A 351 -5.22 -14.60 22.22
C LYS A 351 -3.91 -15.17 21.69
N VAL A 352 -3.83 -15.36 20.38
CA VAL A 352 -2.62 -15.81 19.70
C VAL A 352 -1.52 -14.74 19.81
N ASP A 353 -1.84 -13.49 19.53
CA ASP A 353 -0.96 -12.32 19.66
C ASP A 353 -0.43 -12.19 21.08
N ALA A 354 -1.30 -12.23 22.09
CA ALA A 354 -0.87 -12.18 23.49
C ALA A 354 0.07 -13.35 23.86
N ARG A 355 -0.20 -14.57 23.38
CA ARG A 355 0.71 -15.71 23.62
C ARG A 355 2.05 -15.52 22.92
N TYR A 356 2.03 -15.04 21.68
CA TYR A 356 3.24 -14.79 20.90
C TYR A 356 4.11 -13.71 21.55
N GLU A 357 3.53 -12.58 21.95
CA GLU A 357 4.25 -11.51 22.66
C GLU A 357 4.83 -11.99 23.99
N ASN A 358 4.07 -12.74 24.79
CA ASN A 358 4.58 -13.34 26.03
C ASN A 358 5.76 -14.30 25.78
N SER A 359 5.72 -15.06 24.68
CA SER A 359 6.79 -15.99 24.32
C SER A 359 8.10 -15.30 23.91
N LYS A 360 8.04 -14.02 23.54
CA LYS A 360 9.21 -13.18 23.25
C LYS A 360 9.87 -12.56 24.48
N GLY A 361 9.30 -12.77 25.67
CA GLY A 361 9.93 -12.39 26.93
C GLY A 361 9.99 -10.88 27.16
N ASN A 362 8.90 -10.15 26.87
CA ASN A 362 8.72 -8.74 27.24
C ASN A 362 9.91 -7.83 26.90
N GLY A 363 10.35 -7.84 25.64
CA GLY A 363 11.42 -6.95 25.16
C GLY A 363 12.82 -7.56 25.12
N SER A 364 13.01 -8.80 25.57
CA SER A 364 14.27 -9.55 25.39
C SER A 364 14.44 -10.13 23.97
N MET A 365 13.34 -10.37 23.26
CA MET A 365 13.36 -10.78 21.85
C MET A 365 12.43 -9.90 21.03
N LEU A 366 12.92 -9.38 19.91
CA LEU A 366 12.17 -8.54 19.00
C LEU A 366 12.16 -9.17 17.61
N ASP A 367 10.97 -9.35 17.04
CA ASP A 367 10.83 -9.68 15.62
C ASP A 367 10.95 -8.42 14.74
N MET A 368 10.98 -8.62 13.43
CA MET A 368 11.09 -7.52 12.46
C MET A 368 10.01 -6.45 12.63
N ASP A 369 8.80 -6.86 12.99
CA ASP A 369 7.66 -5.95 13.16
C ASP A 369 7.78 -5.14 14.46
N ASP A 370 8.27 -5.75 15.54
CA ASP A 370 8.61 -5.04 16.79
C ASP A 370 9.63 -3.93 16.57
N LEU A 371 10.65 -4.19 15.74
CA LEU A 371 11.70 -3.21 15.47
C LEU A 371 11.11 -1.92 14.89
N LEU A 372 10.13 -2.05 13.98
CA LEU A 372 9.43 -0.93 13.38
C LEU A 372 8.45 -0.28 14.38
N GLU A 373 7.61 -1.06 15.05
CA GLU A 373 6.62 -0.56 16.01
C GLU A 373 7.29 0.23 17.15
N LYS A 374 8.31 -0.35 17.80
CA LYS A 374 8.99 0.27 18.92
C LYS A 374 9.80 1.48 18.49
N THR A 375 10.42 1.45 17.32
CA THR A 375 11.13 2.62 16.78
C THR A 375 10.16 3.76 16.51
N HIS A 376 9.01 3.48 15.89
CA HIS A 376 7.98 4.47 15.66
C HIS A 376 7.42 5.02 16.98
N GLN A 377 7.18 4.18 17.99
CA GLN A 377 6.72 4.62 19.31
C GLN A 377 7.74 5.53 19.99
N LEU A 378 9.02 5.16 19.99
CA LEU A 378 10.13 5.95 20.55
C LEU A 378 10.13 7.38 19.99
N ILE A 379 10.14 7.51 18.66
CA ILE A 379 10.22 8.82 18.01
C ILE A 379 8.90 9.59 18.00
N ALA A 380 7.76 8.91 18.15
CA ALA A 380 6.45 9.56 18.25
C ALA A 380 6.21 10.13 19.66
N ALA A 381 6.57 9.36 20.69
CA ALA A 381 6.31 9.72 22.08
C ALA A 381 7.25 10.81 22.62
N ASP A 382 8.54 10.76 22.24
CA ASP A 382 9.55 11.68 22.76
C ASP A 382 9.95 12.73 21.72
N ALA A 383 9.53 13.98 21.97
CA ALA A 383 9.85 15.10 21.09
C ALA A 383 11.34 15.42 21.08
N ASP A 384 12.04 15.32 22.20
CA ASP A 384 13.46 15.67 22.29
C ASP A 384 14.31 14.67 21.53
N ILE A 385 14.02 13.37 21.65
CA ILE A 385 14.66 12.31 20.86
C ILE A 385 14.35 12.52 19.38
N ARG A 386 13.09 12.76 19.01
CA ARG A 386 12.70 13.03 17.62
C ARG A 386 13.50 14.16 17.01
N HIS A 387 13.58 15.31 17.68
CA HIS A 387 14.31 16.47 17.17
C HIS A 387 15.82 16.22 17.11
N ARG A 388 16.39 15.55 18.13
CA ARG A 388 17.81 15.19 18.14
C ARG A 388 18.17 14.28 16.97
N LEU A 389 17.36 13.26 16.72
CA LEU A 389 17.57 12.34 15.59
C LEU A 389 17.37 13.04 14.25
N ALA A 390 16.35 13.90 14.12
CA ALA A 390 16.11 14.67 12.92
C ALA A 390 17.25 15.67 12.63
N GLN A 391 17.87 16.25 13.65
CA GLN A 391 19.05 17.10 13.51
C GLN A 391 20.31 16.29 13.19
N HIS A 392 20.45 15.10 13.78
CA HIS A 392 21.57 14.20 13.52
C HIS A 392 21.55 13.69 12.06
N TYR A 393 20.42 13.17 11.59
CA TYR A 393 20.26 12.71 10.20
C TYR A 393 19.90 13.86 9.29
N ARG A 394 20.91 14.58 8.79
CA ARG A 394 20.72 15.74 7.92
C ARG A 394 20.15 15.37 6.56
N PHE A 395 20.46 14.19 6.04
CA PHE A 395 19.95 13.68 4.76
C PHE A 395 19.49 12.23 4.88
N ALA A 396 18.41 11.89 4.19
CA ALA A 396 17.88 10.52 4.06
C ALA A 396 17.80 10.12 2.58
N LEU A 397 18.42 8.99 2.24
CA LEU A 397 18.42 8.39 0.91
C LEU A 397 17.73 7.02 0.99
N ILE A 398 16.63 6.83 0.28
CA ILE A 398 15.84 5.60 0.32
C ILE A 398 15.88 4.94 -1.06
N ASP A 399 16.42 3.73 -1.11
CA ASP A 399 16.41 2.88 -2.31
C ASP A 399 15.20 1.95 -2.31
N GLU A 400 14.74 1.56 -3.50
CA GLU A 400 13.57 0.70 -3.71
C GLU A 400 12.31 1.15 -2.93
N PHE A 401 12.00 2.45 -3.03
CA PHE A 401 10.93 3.08 -2.26
C PHE A 401 9.56 2.42 -2.47
N GLN A 402 9.29 1.84 -3.65
CA GLN A 402 8.04 1.13 -3.97
C GLN A 402 7.77 -0.10 -3.08
N ASP A 403 8.75 -0.54 -2.30
CA ASP A 403 8.65 -1.68 -1.39
C ASP A 403 8.58 -1.25 0.09
N THR A 404 8.40 0.05 0.34
CA THR A 404 8.28 0.64 1.69
C THR A 404 6.85 0.53 2.19
N ASP A 405 6.63 -0.07 3.37
CA ASP A 405 5.30 -0.10 4.00
C ASP A 405 4.96 1.22 4.73
N PRO A 406 3.67 1.48 5.06
CA PRO A 406 3.24 2.69 5.74
C PRO A 406 3.94 2.98 7.08
N LEU A 407 4.33 1.96 7.84
CA LEU A 407 5.00 2.14 9.13
C LEU A 407 6.46 2.55 8.91
N GLN A 408 7.16 1.91 7.96
CA GLN A 408 8.48 2.33 7.52
C GLN A 408 8.48 3.78 7.03
N TRP A 409 7.48 4.16 6.22
CA TRP A 409 7.35 5.53 5.76
C TRP A 409 7.08 6.51 6.90
N LYS A 410 6.24 6.16 7.88
CA LYS A 410 6.05 6.99 9.08
C LYS A 410 7.37 7.25 9.81
N ILE A 411 8.22 6.23 9.98
CA ILE A 411 9.53 6.39 10.61
C ILE A 411 10.40 7.38 9.81
N ILE A 412 10.54 7.15 8.50
CA ILE A 412 11.34 8.02 7.62
C ILE A 412 10.82 9.46 7.67
N ARG A 413 9.50 9.64 7.54
CA ARG A 413 8.84 10.94 7.56
C ARG A 413 9.04 11.66 8.90
N THR A 414 8.97 10.95 10.02
CA THR A 414 9.20 11.56 11.34
C THR A 414 10.65 12.04 11.50
N LEU A 415 11.62 11.34 10.91
CA LEU A 415 13.03 11.77 10.92
C LEU A 415 13.33 12.93 9.96
N THR A 416 12.62 13.03 8.84
CA THR A 416 12.79 14.11 7.86
C THR A 416 11.89 15.32 8.11
N SER A 417 10.83 15.16 8.91
CA SER A 417 9.78 16.17 9.14
C SER A 417 9.30 16.14 10.60
N PRO A 418 10.18 16.42 11.59
CA PRO A 418 9.87 16.24 13.01
C PRO A 418 8.67 17.06 13.51
N ASP A 419 8.40 18.20 12.87
CA ASP A 419 7.27 19.10 13.15
C ASP A 419 6.13 18.98 12.12
N GLY A 420 6.15 17.94 11.29
CA GLY A 420 5.18 17.72 10.21
C GLY A 420 5.44 18.52 8.93
N GLN A 421 6.35 19.49 8.95
CA GLN A 421 6.88 20.15 7.77
C GLN A 421 8.22 19.52 7.36
N MET A 422 8.33 19.11 6.10
CA MET A 422 9.54 18.52 5.56
C MET A 422 10.46 19.62 5.05
N ASP A 423 11.70 19.63 5.52
CA ASP A 423 12.74 20.51 4.99
C ASP A 423 12.88 20.30 3.49
N CYS A 424 13.15 21.36 2.73
CA CYS A 424 13.12 21.32 1.28
C CYS A 424 14.23 20.49 0.64
N ASP A 425 15.24 20.04 1.40
CA ASP A 425 16.51 19.51 0.90
C ASP A 425 16.95 18.18 1.54
N LYS A 426 16.08 17.52 2.32
CA LYS A 426 16.45 16.44 3.25
C LYS A 426 16.28 15.03 2.71
N LEU A 427 15.40 14.81 1.74
CA LEU A 427 14.94 13.48 1.32
C LEU A 427 15.23 13.20 -0.17
N PHE A 428 15.87 12.07 -0.42
CA PHE A 428 16.07 11.52 -1.77
C PHE A 428 15.50 10.11 -1.83
N ILE A 429 14.54 9.86 -2.71
CA ILE A 429 13.94 8.53 -2.88
C ILE A 429 14.12 8.04 -4.31
N VAL A 430 14.34 6.73 -4.46
CA VAL A 430 14.42 6.08 -5.77
C VAL A 430 13.50 4.88 -5.79
N GLY A 431 12.74 4.72 -6.86
CA GLY A 431 11.88 3.55 -7.03
C GLY A 431 11.35 3.36 -8.45
N ASP A 432 10.64 2.26 -8.65
CA ASP A 432 9.88 1.98 -9.87
C ASP A 432 8.48 1.45 -9.51
N PRO A 433 7.41 2.23 -9.71
CA PRO A 433 6.04 1.78 -9.47
C PRO A 433 5.67 0.49 -10.21
N LYS A 434 6.30 0.22 -11.36
CA LYS A 434 6.06 -1.00 -12.14
C LYS A 434 6.77 -2.25 -11.59
N GLN A 435 7.65 -2.08 -10.61
CA GLN A 435 8.38 -3.16 -9.94
C GLN A 435 7.95 -3.36 -8.48
N SER A 436 6.83 -2.77 -8.04
CA SER A 436 6.25 -3.14 -6.75
C SER A 436 5.81 -4.61 -6.82
N ILE A 437 6.69 -5.50 -6.37
CA ILE A 437 6.45 -6.94 -6.28
C ILE A 437 6.09 -7.35 -4.86
N TYR A 438 6.19 -6.42 -3.90
CA TYR A 438 5.90 -6.64 -2.48
C TYR A 438 4.59 -5.97 -2.01
N SER A 439 3.64 -5.69 -2.90
CA SER A 439 2.30 -5.21 -2.51
C SER A 439 1.60 -6.14 -1.50
N PHE A 440 1.88 -7.45 -1.55
CA PHE A 440 1.44 -8.44 -0.55
C PHE A 440 2.05 -8.25 0.86
N ARG A 441 3.05 -7.37 0.99
CA ARG A 441 3.66 -6.94 2.27
C ARG A 441 3.13 -5.59 2.76
N ALA A 442 2.09 -5.05 2.12
CA ALA A 442 1.50 -3.74 2.39
C ALA A 442 2.40 -2.55 2.03
N ALA A 443 3.20 -2.65 0.97
CA ALA A 443 3.81 -1.48 0.36
C ALA A 443 2.74 -0.73 -0.47
N ASP A 444 2.65 0.60 -0.29
CA ASP A 444 1.68 1.50 -0.95
C ASP A 444 2.31 2.30 -2.11
#